data_AF-A0A7S4A2F5-F1
#
_entry.id   AF-A0A7S4A2F5-F1
#
_cell.length_a   1.000
_cell.length_b   1.000
_cell.length_c   1.000
_cell.angle_alpha   90.00
_cell.angle_beta   90.00
_cell.angle_gamma   90.00
#
_symmetry.space_group_name_H-M   'P 1'
#
loop_
_entity.id
_entity.type
_entity.pdbx_description
1 polymer ?
#
loop_
_entity_poly.entity_id
_entity_poly.type
_entity_poly.pdbx_seq_one_letter_code
_entity_poly.pdbx_strand_id
1 'polypeptide(L)'
;VTDMSELFCRWCDSAQEAVSSFNEDIGAWDTSGVTTMVRMFYGAEDFNRPIGDWSVGAVTDMQGMFEYALSFDQPIGAWSVGNVKNLIGVFFQASAFNQDIGNWAVHSVTDMTMMFCEASAFNQDISGWA
;
A
#
# COMPACT_ATOMS: atom_id res chain seq x y z
N VAL A 1 -5.87 5.75 -15.78
CA VAL A 1 -4.56 6.29 -15.32
C VAL A 1 -3.63 5.11 -15.16
N THR A 2 -2.37 5.18 -15.63
CA THR A 2 -1.39 4.08 -15.48
C THR A 2 -0.47 4.26 -14.28
N ASP A 3 -0.31 5.49 -13.81
CA ASP A 3 0.60 5.86 -12.74
C ASP A 3 -0.19 6.58 -11.63
N MET A 4 -0.23 5.96 -10.45
CA MET A 4 -0.81 6.55 -9.23
C MET A 4 0.28 6.85 -8.18
N SER A 5 1.53 6.86 -8.60
CA SER A 5 2.65 7.11 -7.69
C SER A 5 2.52 8.51 -7.09
N GLU A 6 2.83 8.62 -5.80
CA GLU A 6 2.98 9.88 -5.07
C GLU A 6 1.74 10.79 -5.01
N LEU A 7 0.56 10.33 -5.46
CA LEU A 7 -0.67 11.15 -5.51
C LEU A 7 -1.04 11.79 -4.17
N PHE A 8 -0.80 11.06 -3.08
CA PHE A 8 -1.03 11.49 -1.71
C PHE A 8 0.24 11.29 -0.87
N CYS A 9 1.39 11.71 -1.42
CA CYS A 9 2.65 11.66 -0.69
C CYS A 9 2.97 12.97 0.06
N ARG A 10 3.26 12.86 1.36
CA ARG A 10 3.59 13.99 2.24
C ARG A 10 4.96 14.64 1.96
N TRP A 11 5.97 13.87 1.53
CA TRP A 11 7.35 14.37 1.36
C TRP A 11 7.94 14.10 -0.04
N CYS A 12 7.11 13.87 -1.06
CA CYS A 12 7.57 13.60 -2.44
C CYS A 12 7.61 14.85 -3.32
N ASP A 13 6.86 15.89 -2.98
CA ASP A 13 6.95 17.21 -3.63
C ASP A 13 6.85 18.33 -2.59
N SER A 14 7.52 19.44 -2.88
CA SER A 14 7.58 20.69 -2.14
C SER A 14 6.23 21.40 -1.95
N ALA A 15 5.16 20.95 -2.61
CA ALA A 15 3.89 21.67 -2.72
C ALA A 15 2.73 21.12 -1.85
N GLN A 16 2.93 20.04 -1.08
CA GLN A 16 1.83 19.29 -0.46
C GLN A 16 1.90 19.24 1.08
N GLU A 17 1.76 20.40 1.74
CA GLU A 17 1.75 20.50 3.21
C GLU A 17 0.49 19.91 3.89
N ALA A 18 -0.56 19.53 3.13
CA ALA A 18 -1.86 19.10 3.67
C ALA A 18 -2.19 17.61 3.48
N VAL A 19 -1.21 16.77 3.17
CA VAL A 19 -1.47 15.36 2.80
C VAL A 19 -1.50 14.41 3.99
N SER A 20 -0.90 14.79 5.14
CA SER A 20 -0.93 13.93 6.34
C SER A 20 -2.36 13.62 6.81
N SER A 21 -3.29 14.57 6.61
CA SER A 21 -4.70 14.43 6.94
C SER A 21 -5.58 13.99 5.77
N PHE A 22 -4.99 13.56 4.64
CA PHE A 22 -5.78 13.06 3.52
C PHE A 22 -6.53 11.80 3.94
N ASN A 23 -7.86 11.84 3.89
CA ASN A 23 -8.72 10.73 4.29
C ASN A 23 -10.07 10.81 3.58
N GLU A 24 -10.05 11.16 2.30
CA GLU A 24 -11.24 11.28 1.45
C GLU A 24 -11.62 9.94 0.82
N ASP A 25 -12.90 9.78 0.47
CA ASP A 25 -13.39 8.56 -0.17
C ASP A 25 -12.91 8.45 -1.63
N ILE A 26 -12.14 7.39 -1.88
CA ILE A 26 -11.56 7.02 -3.17
C ILE A 26 -11.83 5.55 -3.50
N GLY A 27 -12.70 4.88 -2.75
CA GLY A 27 -12.97 3.45 -2.93
C GLY A 27 -13.55 3.12 -4.31
N ALA A 28 -14.28 4.07 -4.91
CA ALA A 28 -14.93 3.93 -6.21
C ALA A 28 -14.03 4.21 -7.42
N TRP A 29 -12.74 4.47 -7.23
CA TRP A 29 -11.83 4.73 -8.34
C TRP A 29 -11.58 3.49 -9.20
N ASP A 30 -11.60 3.66 -10.52
CA ASP A 30 -11.17 2.62 -11.45
C ASP A 30 -9.63 2.55 -11.50
N THR A 31 -9.09 1.52 -10.85
CA THR A 31 -7.65 1.24 -10.78
C THR A 31 -7.21 0.14 -11.75
N SER A 32 -8.11 -0.39 -12.59
CA SER A 32 -7.84 -1.56 -13.45
C SER A 32 -6.69 -1.39 -14.45
N GLY A 33 -6.42 -0.14 -14.86
CA GLY A 33 -5.32 0.22 -15.76
C GLY A 33 -4.03 0.69 -15.08
N VAL A 34 -3.97 0.69 -13.75
CA VAL A 34 -2.82 1.21 -12.99
C VAL A 34 -1.70 0.18 -12.96
N THR A 35 -0.48 0.63 -13.27
CA THR A 35 0.73 -0.22 -13.33
C THR A 35 1.72 0.09 -12.21
N THR A 36 1.64 1.26 -11.58
CA THR A 36 2.51 1.66 -10.45
C THR A 36 1.74 2.46 -9.41
N MET A 37 2.01 2.18 -8.14
CA MET A 37 1.43 2.84 -6.96
C MET A 37 2.53 3.26 -5.96
N VAL A 38 3.74 3.55 -6.45
CA VAL A 38 4.91 3.89 -5.63
C VAL A 38 4.59 5.09 -4.75
N ARG A 39 4.78 4.94 -3.43
CA ARG A 39 4.61 6.00 -2.44
C ARG A 39 3.26 6.74 -2.52
N MET A 40 2.21 6.07 -3.01
CA MET A 40 0.90 6.71 -3.23
C MET A 40 0.34 7.36 -1.96
N PHE A 41 0.48 6.73 -0.79
CA PHE A 41 0.04 7.24 0.52
C PHE A 41 1.21 7.45 1.50
N TYR A 42 2.41 7.69 0.98
CA TYR A 42 3.60 7.84 1.81
C TYR A 42 3.44 9.04 2.76
N GLY A 43 3.44 8.77 4.07
CA GLY A 43 3.22 9.78 5.11
C GLY A 43 1.79 10.33 5.21
N ALA A 44 0.80 9.69 4.58
CA ALA A 44 -0.62 9.97 4.77
C ALA A 44 -1.10 9.35 6.11
N GLU A 45 -0.65 9.92 7.23
CA GLU A 45 -0.78 9.37 8.58
C GLU A 45 -2.23 9.03 8.97
N ASP A 46 -3.21 9.82 8.51
CA ASP A 46 -4.63 9.66 8.86
C ASP A 46 -5.43 8.81 7.87
N PHE A 47 -4.84 8.39 6.74
CA PHE A 47 -5.57 7.69 5.69
C PHE A 47 -6.02 6.30 6.16
N ASN A 48 -7.34 6.05 6.15
CA ASN A 48 -7.92 4.76 6.53
C ASN A 48 -9.27 4.52 5.82
N ARG A 49 -9.36 4.87 4.53
CA ARG A 49 -10.58 4.65 3.73
C ARG A 49 -10.54 3.32 2.98
N PRO A 50 -11.70 2.66 2.83
CA PRO A 50 -11.78 1.35 2.18
C PRO A 50 -11.32 1.43 0.73
N ILE A 51 -10.32 0.61 0.41
CA ILE A 51 -9.74 0.43 -0.94
C ILE A 51 -9.60 -1.05 -1.30
N GLY A 52 -10.24 -1.93 -0.52
CA GLY A 52 -10.20 -3.38 -0.74
C GLY A 52 -10.74 -3.82 -2.11
N ASP A 53 -11.64 -3.02 -2.70
CA ASP A 53 -12.26 -3.28 -4.00
C ASP A 53 -11.41 -2.81 -5.20
N TRP A 54 -10.23 -2.22 -4.96
CA TRP A 54 -9.35 -1.79 -6.04
C TRP A 54 -8.79 -2.98 -6.84
N SER A 55 -8.74 -2.80 -8.16
CA SER A 55 -8.14 -3.76 -9.08
C SER A 55 -6.65 -3.49 -9.24
N VAL A 56 -5.81 -4.12 -8.40
CA VAL A 56 -4.34 -3.98 -8.46
C VAL A 56 -3.65 -5.02 -9.36
N GLY A 57 -4.41 -5.82 -10.13
CA GLY A 57 -3.88 -6.94 -10.90
C GLY A 57 -2.88 -6.55 -12.00
N ALA A 58 -2.87 -5.30 -12.46
CA ALA A 58 -1.90 -4.78 -13.44
C ALA A 58 -0.68 -4.11 -12.79
N VAL A 59 -0.69 -3.91 -11.46
CA VAL A 59 0.36 -3.19 -10.74
C VAL A 59 1.61 -4.06 -10.64
N THR A 60 2.76 -3.45 -10.95
CA THR A 60 4.08 -4.11 -10.87
C THR A 60 4.95 -3.54 -9.76
N ASP A 61 4.64 -2.34 -9.24
CA ASP A 61 5.43 -1.65 -8.22
C ASP A 61 4.52 -0.99 -7.18
N MET A 62 4.76 -1.31 -5.91
CA MET A 62 4.06 -0.76 -4.74
C MET A 62 5.03 -0.21 -3.70
N GLN A 63 6.28 0.08 -4.07
CA GLN A 63 7.31 0.55 -3.13
C GLN A 63 6.78 1.69 -2.24
N GLY A 64 6.86 1.50 -0.92
CA GLY A 64 6.49 2.50 0.08
C GLY A 64 5.03 2.98 0.02
N MET A 65 4.11 2.20 -0.58
CA MET A 65 2.73 2.65 -0.83
C MET A 65 2.03 3.16 0.44
N PHE A 66 2.21 2.50 1.60
CA PHE A 66 1.65 2.87 2.91
C PHE A 66 2.74 3.14 3.96
N GLU A 67 3.94 3.48 3.51
CA GLU A 67 5.03 3.83 4.41
C GLU A 67 4.66 5.10 5.21
N TYR A 68 4.79 5.04 6.54
CA TYR A 68 4.29 6.06 7.49
C TYR A 68 2.76 6.31 7.45
N ALA A 69 1.93 5.44 6.85
CA ALA A 69 0.47 5.54 6.92
C ALA A 69 -0.04 4.99 8.26
N LEU A 70 0.18 5.75 9.33
CA LEU A 70 0.07 5.29 10.72
C LEU A 70 -1.29 4.69 11.07
N SER A 71 -2.38 5.21 10.51
CA SER A 71 -3.76 4.80 10.79
C SER A 71 -4.33 3.73 9.85
N PHE A 72 -3.60 3.33 8.81
CA PHE A 72 -4.12 2.46 7.77
C PHE A 72 -4.29 1.02 8.27
N ASP A 73 -5.52 0.50 8.23
CA ASP A 73 -5.86 -0.87 8.66
C ASP A 73 -7.05 -1.42 7.85
N GLN A 74 -7.09 -1.16 6.53
CA GLN A 74 -8.19 -1.56 5.66
C GLN A 74 -7.97 -2.93 5.03
N PRO A 75 -9.05 -3.75 4.87
CA PRO A 75 -8.92 -5.11 4.37
C PRO A 75 -8.51 -5.11 2.89
N ILE A 76 -7.26 -5.48 2.63
CA ILE A 76 -6.65 -5.58 1.29
C ILE A 76 -6.21 -7.01 0.94
N GLY A 77 -6.60 -8.00 1.75
CA GLY A 77 -6.27 -9.41 1.52
C GLY A 77 -6.80 -9.98 0.20
N ALA A 78 -7.82 -9.35 -0.40
CA ALA A 78 -8.40 -9.74 -1.69
C ALA A 78 -7.61 -9.21 -2.90
N TRP A 79 -6.60 -8.38 -2.70
CA TRP A 79 -5.79 -7.82 -3.78
C TRP A 79 -4.98 -8.90 -4.51
N SER A 80 -5.06 -8.89 -5.84
CA SER A 80 -4.28 -9.76 -6.71
C SER A 80 -2.89 -9.18 -6.97
N VAL A 81 -1.93 -9.42 -6.07
CA VAL A 81 -0.56 -8.89 -6.14
C VAL A 81 0.42 -9.75 -6.97
N GLY A 82 -0.05 -10.77 -7.68
CA GLY A 82 0.79 -11.74 -8.40
C GLY A 82 1.69 -11.16 -9.50
N ASN A 83 1.46 -9.92 -9.95
CA ASN A 83 2.32 -9.22 -10.91
C ASN A 83 3.31 -8.23 -10.27
N VAL A 84 3.19 -7.99 -8.96
CA VAL A 84 4.04 -7.05 -8.22
C VAL A 84 5.44 -7.62 -8.07
N LYS A 85 6.44 -6.78 -8.35
CA LYS A 85 7.87 -7.12 -8.23
C LYS A 85 8.51 -6.48 -7.00
N ASN A 86 8.04 -5.30 -6.61
CA ASN A 86 8.62 -4.50 -5.54
C ASN A 86 7.58 -4.26 -4.43
N LEU A 87 7.82 -4.84 -3.26
CA LEU A 87 7.08 -4.61 -2.02
C LEU A 87 7.96 -3.98 -0.93
N ILE A 88 9.02 -3.28 -1.35
CA ILE A 88 9.93 -2.57 -0.44
C ILE A 88 9.13 -1.60 0.43
N GLY A 89 9.26 -1.74 1.75
CA GLY A 89 8.73 -0.80 2.73
C GLY A 89 7.23 -0.54 2.65
N VAL A 90 6.42 -1.39 2.00
CA VAL A 90 4.97 -1.11 1.79
C VAL A 90 4.27 -0.72 3.07
N PHE A 91 4.57 -1.39 4.19
CA PHE A 91 4.01 -1.12 5.52
C PHE A 91 5.08 -0.62 6.52
N PHE A 92 6.18 -0.04 6.04
CA PHE A 92 7.20 0.50 6.94
C PHE A 92 6.59 1.57 7.86
N GLN A 93 6.72 1.39 9.18
CA GLN A 93 6.06 2.23 10.20
C GLN A 93 4.52 2.36 10.09
N ALA A 94 3.82 1.52 9.31
CA ALA A 94 2.36 1.48 9.30
C ALA A 94 1.82 0.82 10.59
N SER A 95 1.95 1.53 11.71
CA SER A 95 1.83 0.97 13.05
C SER A 95 0.48 0.36 13.41
N ALA A 96 -0.61 0.77 12.76
CA ALA A 96 -1.94 0.20 12.97
C ALA A 96 -2.24 -1.04 12.09
N PHE A 97 -1.47 -1.26 11.01
CA PHE A 97 -1.82 -2.27 10.01
C PHE A 97 -1.73 -3.69 10.58
N ASN A 98 -2.83 -4.42 10.55
CA ASN A 98 -2.90 -5.82 11.00
C ASN A 98 -3.92 -6.65 10.21
N GLN A 99 -4.15 -6.33 8.94
CA GLN A 99 -5.11 -7.05 8.10
C GLN A 99 -4.50 -8.31 7.49
N ASP A 100 -5.32 -9.36 7.37
CA ASP A 100 -4.92 -10.63 6.77
C ASP A 100 -4.57 -10.44 5.29
N ILE A 101 -3.31 -10.75 4.97
CA ILE A 101 -2.72 -10.75 3.63
C ILE A 101 -2.05 -12.10 3.33
N GLY A 102 -2.37 -13.15 4.09
CA GLY A 102 -1.81 -14.49 3.90
C GLY A 102 -2.15 -15.10 2.54
N ASN A 103 -3.24 -14.63 1.91
CA ASN A 103 -3.67 -15.05 0.58
C ASN A 103 -2.96 -14.35 -0.59
N TRP A 104 -2.07 -13.39 -0.30
CA TRP A 104 -1.30 -12.72 -1.37
C TRP A 104 -0.35 -13.71 -2.06
N ALA A 105 -0.50 -13.83 -3.38
CA ALA A 105 0.41 -14.58 -4.23
C ALA A 105 1.64 -13.72 -4.56
N VAL A 106 2.76 -13.97 -3.87
CA VAL A 106 3.98 -13.15 -3.96
C VAL A 106 5.08 -13.75 -4.85
N HIS A 107 4.76 -14.78 -5.64
CA HIS A 107 5.70 -15.52 -6.50
C HIS A 107 6.50 -14.67 -7.51
N SER A 108 6.05 -13.46 -7.83
CA SER A 108 6.74 -12.53 -8.74
C SER A 108 7.56 -11.46 -8.02
N VAL A 109 7.45 -11.36 -6.69
CA VAL A 109 8.12 -10.35 -5.88
C VAL A 109 9.60 -10.67 -5.78
N THR A 110 10.44 -9.68 -6.10
CA THR A 110 11.89 -9.80 -6.04
C THR A 110 12.51 -9.06 -4.87
N ASP A 111 11.78 -8.11 -4.27
CA ASP A 111 12.25 -7.33 -3.12
C ASP A 111 11.10 -7.01 -2.14
N MET A 112 11.31 -7.37 -0.87
CA MET A 112 10.42 -7.09 0.27
C MET A 112 11.19 -6.40 1.42
N THR A 113 12.32 -5.76 1.11
CA THR A 113 13.17 -5.11 2.10
C THR A 113 12.35 -4.15 2.95
N MET A 114 12.45 -4.29 4.27
CA MET A 114 11.74 -3.47 5.26
C MET A 114 10.20 -3.49 5.18
N MET A 115 9.57 -4.42 4.45
CA MET A 115 8.12 -4.45 4.21
C MET A 115 7.27 -4.22 5.47
N PHE A 116 7.65 -4.83 6.60
CA PHE A 116 6.98 -4.71 7.91
C PHE A 116 7.88 -4.14 9.01
N CYS A 117 9.01 -3.53 8.66
CA CYS A 117 9.88 -2.96 9.69
C CYS A 117 9.12 -1.84 10.42
N GLU A 118 9.07 -1.93 11.76
CA GLU A 118 8.30 -1.04 12.63
C GLU A 118 6.76 -1.02 12.42
N ALA A 119 6.20 -1.98 11.68
CA ALA A 119 4.75 -2.23 11.62
C ALA A 119 4.28 -2.97 12.89
N SER A 120 4.22 -2.25 14.01
CA SER A 120 4.14 -2.85 15.36
C SER A 120 2.89 -3.68 15.65
N ALA A 121 1.76 -3.40 15.00
CA ALA A 121 0.53 -4.19 15.17
C ALA A 121 0.50 -5.47 14.31
N PHE A 122 1.34 -5.58 13.28
CA PHE A 122 1.25 -6.67 12.31
C PHE A 122 1.61 -8.01 12.94
N ASN A 123 0.65 -8.94 12.93
CA ASN A 123 0.81 -10.29 13.49
C ASN A 123 -0.03 -11.33 12.73
N GLN A 124 -0.10 -11.21 11.41
CA GLN A 124 -0.86 -12.11 10.56
C GLN A 124 -0.02 -13.29 10.06
N ASP A 125 -0.67 -14.41 9.75
CA ASP A 125 -0.02 -15.59 9.20
C ASP A 125 0.32 -15.37 7.73
N ILE A 126 1.62 -15.40 7.43
CA ILE A 126 2.19 -15.29 6.08
C ILE A 126 2.91 -16.57 5.65
N SER A 127 2.69 -17.69 6.34
CA SER A 127 3.32 -18.97 6.02
C SER A 127 2.91 -19.53 4.64
N GLY A 128 1.80 -19.04 4.08
CA GLY A 128 1.31 -19.36 2.74
C GLY A 128 2.01 -18.62 1.59
N TRP A 129 2.88 -17.66 1.88
CA TRP A 129 3.61 -16.92 0.85
C TRP A 129 4.67 -17.79 0.18
N ALA A 130 4.59 -17.91 -1.14
CA ALA A 130 5.48 -18.71 -1.99
C ALA A 130 5.71 -18.04 -3.35
#